data_AF-A0A2Z6UP69-F1
#
_entry.id   AF-A0A2Z6UP69-F1
#
_cell.length_a   1.000
_cell.length_b   1.000
_cell.length_c   1.000
_cell.angle_alpha   90.00
_cell.angle_beta   90.00
_cell.angle_gamma   90.00
#
_symmetry.space_group_name_H-M   'P 1'
#
loop_
_entity.id
_entity.type
_entity.pdbx_description
1 polymer ?
#
loop_
_entity_poly.entity_id
_entity_poly.type
_entity_poly.pdbx_seq_one_letter_code
_entity_poly.pdbx_strand_id
1 'polypeptide(L)'
;MSKIPDCDRCLLYTHQIYFVCAVHPEGVETEKCPDFRPDPEAIEEKELWSPVGYSWYGDELIPDRLCRYTREEQEKILDTHPFFTGVCPNCQHIFTSSPTPRDIWQCPECGGWESD
;
A
#
# COMPACT_ATOMS: atom_id res chain seq x y z
N MET A 1 7.03 5.16 -26.84
CA MET A 1 7.61 4.47 -25.66
C MET A 1 7.32 2.99 -25.77
N SER A 2 8.15 2.29 -26.54
CA SER A 2 8.04 0.84 -26.67
C SER A 2 8.84 0.20 -25.55
N LYS A 3 8.13 -0.41 -24.60
CA LYS A 3 8.76 -1.19 -23.52
C LYS A 3 9.13 -2.56 -24.08
N ILE A 4 10.39 -2.94 -23.89
CA ILE A 4 10.88 -4.29 -24.21
C ILE A 4 10.65 -5.18 -22.98
N PRO A 5 10.41 -6.50 -23.15
CA PRO A 5 10.19 -7.40 -22.00
C PRO A 5 11.31 -7.37 -20.95
N ASP A 6 12.54 -7.10 -21.36
CA ASP A 6 13.70 -7.06 -20.47
C ASP A 6 13.83 -5.75 -19.68
N CYS A 7 13.05 -4.70 -20.00
CA CYS A 7 13.18 -3.39 -19.37
C CYS A 7 12.96 -3.44 -17.84
N ASP A 8 12.05 -4.28 -17.35
CA ASP A 8 11.72 -4.39 -15.92
C ASP A 8 12.87 -4.91 -15.06
N ARG A 9 13.85 -5.56 -15.69
CA ARG A 9 15.00 -6.18 -15.04
C ARG A 9 16.29 -5.39 -15.28
N CYS A 10 16.18 -4.21 -15.89
CA CYS A 10 17.32 -3.40 -16.27
C CYS A 10 17.63 -2.37 -15.18
N LEU A 11 18.90 -2.21 -14.82
CA LEU A 11 19.39 -1.20 -13.86
C LEU A 11 19.07 0.23 -14.30
N LEU A 12 18.85 0.43 -15.60
CA LEU A 12 18.53 1.73 -16.18
C LEU A 12 17.02 2.00 -16.26
N TYR A 13 16.20 1.09 -15.71
CA TYR A 13 14.76 1.26 -15.59
C TYR A 13 14.46 2.29 -14.50
N THR A 14 13.72 3.32 -14.86
CA THR A 14 13.49 4.50 -14.02
C THR A 14 12.28 4.35 -13.09
N HIS A 15 11.48 3.28 -13.25
CA HIS A 15 10.23 3.06 -12.51
C HIS A 15 9.23 4.24 -12.58
N GLN A 16 9.39 5.14 -13.57
CA GLN A 16 8.55 6.31 -13.77
C GLN A 16 7.61 6.06 -14.95
N ILE A 17 6.36 6.50 -14.82
CA ILE A 17 5.33 6.31 -15.84
C ILE A 17 5.63 7.14 -17.10
N TYR A 18 6.32 8.28 -16.94
CA TYR A 18 6.57 9.24 -18.02
C TYR A 18 7.84 8.97 -18.83
N PHE A 19 8.82 8.28 -18.24
CA PHE A 19 10.06 7.90 -18.91
C PHE A 19 10.43 6.52 -18.41
N VAL A 20 10.48 5.53 -19.30
CA VAL A 20 10.69 4.10 -19.00
C VAL A 20 12.18 3.80 -18.74
N CYS A 21 13.09 4.50 -19.41
CA CYS A 21 14.53 4.27 -19.32
C CYS A 21 15.28 5.60 -19.19
N ALA A 22 16.31 5.64 -18.33
CA ALA A 22 17.15 6.82 -18.13
C ALA A 22 17.99 7.19 -19.36
N VAL A 23 18.33 6.20 -20.19
CA VAL A 23 19.19 6.36 -21.37
C VAL A 23 18.36 6.56 -22.64
N HIS A 24 17.25 5.83 -22.76
CA HIS A 24 16.37 5.85 -23.93
C HIS A 24 14.94 6.23 -23.52
N PRO A 25 14.66 7.53 -23.25
CA PRO A 25 13.34 7.98 -22.78
C PRO A 25 12.22 7.70 -23.77
N GLU A 26 12.51 7.67 -25.08
CA GLU A 26 11.53 7.36 -26.13
C GLU A 26 11.34 5.85 -26.37
N GLY A 27 12.24 5.03 -25.81
CA GLY A 27 12.39 3.60 -26.09
C GLY A 27 13.41 3.34 -27.22
N VAL A 28 13.71 2.07 -27.47
CA VAL A 28 14.56 1.64 -28.59
C VAL A 28 13.71 0.88 -29.61
N GLU A 29 14.09 0.94 -30.89
CA GLU A 29 13.36 0.29 -31.99
C GLU A 29 13.70 -1.20 -32.18
N THR A 30 14.73 -1.67 -31.48
CA THR A 30 15.23 -3.05 -31.56
C THR A 30 14.53 -3.97 -30.56
N GLU A 31 14.46 -5.27 -30.85
CA GLU A 31 13.89 -6.27 -29.93
C GLU A 31 14.69 -6.43 -28.62
N LYS A 32 15.96 -6.03 -28.62
CA LYS A 32 16.86 -6.06 -27.46
C LYS A 32 17.52 -4.71 -27.26
N CYS A 33 17.68 -4.29 -26.01
CA CYS A 33 18.34 -3.03 -25.68
C CYS A 33 19.88 -3.20 -25.72
N PRO A 34 20.61 -2.36 -26.46
CA PRO A 34 22.08 -2.41 -26.50
C PRO A 34 22.72 -2.01 -25.15
N ASP A 35 22.03 -1.17 -24.38
CA ASP A 35 22.48 -0.70 -23.07
C ASP A 35 21.89 -1.52 -21.91
N PHE A 36 21.33 -2.70 -22.19
CA PHE A 36 20.76 -3.54 -21.14
C PHE A 36 21.81 -3.90 -20.09
N ARG A 37 21.51 -3.60 -18.84
CA ARG A 37 22.31 -3.99 -17.68
C ARG A 37 21.39 -4.68 -16.69
N PRO A 38 21.59 -5.95 -16.35
CA PRO A 38 20.75 -6.60 -15.35
C PRO A 38 20.91 -5.87 -14.03
N ASP A 39 19.79 -5.50 -13.41
CA ASP A 39 19.77 -4.91 -12.08
C ASP A 39 20.04 -6.02 -11.03
N PRO A 40 21.11 -5.91 -10.22
CA PRO A 40 21.37 -6.86 -9.14
C PRO A 40 20.33 -6.79 -8.01
N GLU A 41 19.58 -5.69 -7.90
CA GLU A 41 18.50 -5.46 -6.93
C GLU A 41 17.11 -5.56 -7.54
N ALA A 42 16.98 -5.85 -8.84
CA ALA A 42 15.73 -6.38 -9.38
C ALA A 42 15.56 -7.79 -8.81
N ILE A 43 15.14 -7.80 -7.54
CA ILE A 43 14.57 -8.94 -6.85
C ILE A 43 13.63 -9.52 -7.88
N GLU A 44 13.96 -10.72 -8.38
CA GLU A 44 12.95 -11.56 -8.99
C GLU A 44 11.78 -11.45 -8.04
N GLU A 45 10.67 -10.85 -8.48
CA GLU A 45 9.39 -10.93 -7.78
C GLU A 45 9.07 -12.42 -7.74
N LYS A 46 9.77 -13.14 -6.87
CA LYS A 46 9.44 -14.44 -6.38
C LYS A 46 8.16 -14.10 -5.69
N GLU A 47 7.05 -14.37 -6.37
CA GLU A 47 5.75 -14.46 -5.73
C GLU A 47 5.96 -15.42 -4.56
N LEU A 48 6.29 -14.85 -3.39
CA LEU A 48 6.64 -15.61 -2.21
C LEU A 48 5.33 -16.26 -1.79
N TRP A 49 5.20 -17.53 -2.15
CA TRP A 49 4.03 -18.30 -1.80
C TRP A 49 3.81 -18.19 -0.29
N SER A 50 2.63 -17.73 0.11
CA SER A 50 2.21 -17.73 1.51
C SER A 50 0.99 -18.65 1.70
N PRO A 51 0.92 -19.39 2.81
CA PRO A 51 -0.29 -20.09 3.19
C PRO A 51 -1.46 -19.12 3.40
N VAL A 52 -2.69 -19.58 3.20
CA VAL A 52 -3.90 -18.79 3.48
C VAL A 52 -3.91 -18.36 4.95
N GLY A 53 -4.03 -17.05 5.20
CA GLY A 53 -4.01 -16.46 6.54
C GLY A 53 -2.62 -16.13 7.09
N TYR A 54 -1.59 -16.07 6.23
CA TYR A 54 -0.25 -15.63 6.59
C TYR A 54 0.31 -14.67 5.52
N SER A 55 1.04 -13.67 5.98
CA SER A 55 1.73 -12.69 5.14
C SER A 55 3.19 -12.55 5.55
N TRP A 56 4.06 -12.34 4.56
CA TRP A 56 5.48 -12.07 4.78
C TRP A 56 5.67 -10.60 5.15
N TYR A 57 6.33 -10.32 6.27
CA TYR A 57 6.80 -9.00 6.65
C TYR A 57 8.33 -9.05 6.76
N GLY A 58 9.01 -8.58 5.71
CA GLY A 58 10.44 -8.81 5.55
C GLY A 58 10.74 -10.30 5.40
N ASP A 59 11.60 -10.84 6.25
CA ASP A 59 12.00 -12.25 6.26
C ASP A 59 11.18 -13.12 7.22
N GLU A 60 10.14 -12.57 7.85
CA GLU A 60 9.29 -13.28 8.80
C GLU A 60 7.89 -13.55 8.23
N LEU A 61 7.43 -14.80 8.33
CA LEU A 61 6.06 -15.18 8.01
C LEU A 61 5.19 -14.96 9.25
N ILE A 62 4.34 -13.95 9.22
CA ILE A 62 3.47 -13.58 10.34
C ILE A 62 2.07 -14.12 10.06
N PRO A 63 1.40 -14.78 11.03
CA PRO A 63 -0.02 -15.08 10.90
C PRO A 63 -0.75 -13.75 10.70
N ASP A 64 -1.59 -13.69 9.68
CA ASP A 64 -2.49 -12.55 9.52
C ASP A 64 -3.22 -12.42 10.85
N ARG A 65 -3.01 -11.28 11.53
CA ARG A 65 -3.74 -11.01 12.77
C ARG A 65 -5.19 -11.22 12.41
N LEU A 66 -5.84 -12.20 13.05
CA LEU A 66 -7.22 -12.60 12.78
C LEU A 66 -8.07 -11.35 12.84
N CYS A 67 -8.22 -10.69 11.70
CA CYS A 67 -9.06 -9.54 11.58
C CYS A 67 -10.43 -10.18 11.61
N ARG A 68 -11.11 -10.04 12.76
CA ARG A 68 -12.47 -10.56 12.95
C ARG A 68 -13.42 -10.03 11.89
N TYR A 69 -13.01 -8.94 11.24
CA TYR A 69 -13.70 -8.22 10.20
C TYR A 69 -13.33 -8.69 8.81
N THR A 70 -14.33 -8.91 7.95
CA THR A 70 -14.14 -9.10 6.52
C THR A 70 -13.51 -7.85 5.89
N ARG A 71 -13.08 -7.95 4.63
CA ARG A 71 -12.51 -6.81 3.90
C ARG A 71 -13.47 -5.62 3.85
N GLU A 72 -14.75 -5.87 3.58
CA GLU A 72 -15.78 -4.84 3.51
C GLU A 72 -16.03 -4.19 4.87
N GLU A 73 -15.95 -4.97 5.95
CA GLU A 73 -16.08 -4.47 7.31
C GLU A 73 -14.86 -3.61 7.70
N GLN A 74 -13.65 -3.97 7.27
CA GLN A 74 -12.45 -3.15 7.45
C GLN A 74 -12.54 -1.84 6.68
N GLU A 75 -12.97 -1.87 5.42
CA GLU A 75 -13.19 -0.67 4.61
C GLU A 75 -14.21 0.24 5.28
N LYS A 76 -15.30 -0.32 5.81
CA LYS A 76 -16.29 0.43 6.58
C LYS A 76 -15.66 1.07 7.83
N ILE A 77 -14.82 0.36 8.58
CA ILE A 77 -14.13 0.92 9.76
C ILE A 77 -13.25 2.11 9.36
N LEU A 78 -12.50 2.00 8.26
CA LEU A 78 -11.68 3.10 7.74
C LEU A 78 -12.54 4.33 7.39
N ASP A 79 -13.73 4.11 6.82
CA ASP A 79 -14.62 5.18 6.37
C ASP A 79 -15.53 5.77 7.46
N THR A 80 -15.75 5.08 8.58
CA THR A 80 -16.64 5.56 9.65
C THR A 80 -15.97 5.86 10.98
N HIS A 81 -14.81 5.28 11.28
CA HIS A 81 -14.23 5.42 12.61
C HIS A 81 -13.56 6.80 12.78
N PRO A 82 -13.89 7.56 13.85
CA PRO A 82 -13.36 8.91 14.09
C PRO A 82 -11.83 9.02 14.13
N PHE A 83 -11.12 7.94 14.49
CA PHE A 83 -9.66 7.85 14.41
C PHE A 83 -9.12 8.03 12.98
N PHE A 84 -9.79 7.45 11.98
CA PHE A 84 -9.36 7.51 10.58
C PHE A 84 -9.93 8.73 9.86
N THR A 85 -11.21 9.06 10.12
CA THR A 85 -11.90 10.15 9.43
C THR A 85 -11.66 11.51 10.08
N GLY A 86 -11.28 11.56 11.35
CA GLY A 86 -11.20 12.79 12.14
C GLY A 86 -12.57 13.44 12.40
N VAL A 87 -13.67 12.78 12.07
CA VAL A 87 -15.02 13.33 12.11
C VAL A 87 -15.97 12.35 12.79
N CYS A 88 -16.83 12.84 13.69
CA CYS A 88 -17.87 12.01 14.29
C CYS A 88 -18.95 11.66 13.24
N PRO A 89 -19.27 10.38 13.01
CA PRO A 89 -20.26 9.99 12.01
C PRO A 89 -21.69 10.43 12.36
N ASN A 90 -21.98 10.72 13.64
CA ASN A 90 -23.32 11.05 14.11
C ASN A 90 -23.63 12.56 14.05
N CYS A 91 -22.67 13.40 14.44
CA CYS A 91 -22.86 14.86 14.50
C CYS A 91 -21.93 15.66 13.57
N GLN A 92 -21.08 14.98 12.79
CA GLN A 92 -20.08 15.60 11.91
C GLN A 92 -19.08 16.52 12.63
N HIS A 93 -18.94 16.35 13.95
CA HIS A 93 -17.98 17.11 14.74
C HIS A 93 -16.54 16.72 14.36
N ILE A 94 -15.73 17.72 14.04
CA ILE A 94 -14.32 17.55 13.66
C ILE A 94 -13.48 17.47 14.94
N PHE A 95 -12.78 16.36 15.14
CA PHE A 95 -11.85 16.20 16.26
C PHE A 95 -10.59 17.04 15.98
N THR A 96 -10.43 18.15 16.70
CA THR A 96 -9.29 19.07 16.55
C THR A 96 -8.01 18.57 17.22
N SER A 97 -8.11 17.57 18.07
CA SER A 97 -6.98 16.91 18.75
C SER A 97 -7.12 15.42 18.56
N SER A 98 -6.03 14.76 18.15
CA SER A 98 -5.96 13.29 18.11
C SER A 98 -6.02 12.76 19.55
N PRO A 99 -7.12 12.10 19.97
CA PRO A 99 -7.21 11.44 21.27
C PRO A 99 -6.08 10.42 21.42
N THR A 100 -5.64 10.21 22.66
CA THR A 100 -4.63 9.19 22.91
C THR A 100 -5.23 7.79 22.69
N PRO A 101 -4.45 6.78 22.25
CA PRO A 101 -4.97 5.44 21.94
C PRO A 101 -5.60 4.66 23.11
N ARG A 102 -5.65 5.24 24.31
CA ARG A 102 -6.17 4.60 25.53
C ARG A 102 -7.45 5.24 26.04
N ASP A 103 -7.89 6.35 25.44
CA ASP A 103 -9.12 7.01 25.84
C ASP A 103 -10.27 6.53 24.97
N ILE A 104 -11.32 6.08 25.65
CA ILE A 104 -12.67 5.80 25.13
C ILE A 104 -13.04 6.90 24.13
N TRP A 105 -13.21 6.54 22.84
CA TRP A 105 -13.49 7.50 21.76
C TRP A 105 -14.92 8.05 21.84
N GLN A 106 -15.21 8.90 22.83
CA GLN A 106 -16.50 9.57 22.97
C GLN A 106 -16.47 10.93 22.31
N CYS A 107 -17.42 11.20 21.41
CA CYS A 107 -17.61 12.55 20.90
C CYS A 107 -18.12 13.47 22.02
N PRO A 108 -17.48 14.62 22.26
CA PRO A 108 -17.87 15.55 23.33
C PRO A 108 -19.22 16.23 23.08
N GLU A 109 -19.68 16.32 21.83
CA GLU A 109 -20.92 17.02 21.50
C GLU A 109 -22.16 16.13 21.45
N CYS A 110 -22.05 14.92 20.88
CA CYS A 110 -23.20 14.02 20.73
C CYS A 110 -23.16 12.80 21.65
N GLY A 111 -22.07 12.60 22.39
CA GLY A 111 -21.92 11.48 23.31
C GLY A 111 -21.79 10.09 22.66
N GLY A 112 -21.69 9.97 21.33
CA GLY A 112 -21.45 8.70 20.63
C GLY A 112 -20.05 8.64 19.98
N TRP A 113 -19.44 7.49 19.69
CA TRP A 113 -19.54 6.16 20.31
C TRP A 113 -18.15 5.52 20.37
N GLU A 114 -18.05 4.43 21.14
CA GLU A 114 -17.01 3.39 21.09
C GLU A 114 -17.43 2.20 20.21
N SER A 115 -16.45 1.59 19.54
CA SER A 115 -16.45 0.14 19.32
C SER A 115 -15.08 -0.40 19.71
N ASP A 116 -15.06 -1.29 20.70
CA ASP A 116 -13.91 -2.09 21.17
C ASP A 116 -13.22 -2.86 20.01
#